data_AF-A0A3S1C6R2-F1
#
_entry.id   AF-A0A3S1C6R2-F1
#
_cell.length_a   1.000
_cell.length_b   1.000
_cell.length_c   1.000
_cell.angle_alpha   90.00
_cell.angle_beta   90.00
_cell.angle_gamma   90.00
#
_symmetry.space_group_name_H-M   'P 1'
#
loop_
_entity.id
_entity.type
_entity.pdbx_description
1 polymer ?
#
loop_
_entity_poly.entity_id
_entity_poly.type
_entity_poly.pdbx_seq_one_letter_code
_entity_poly.pdbx_strand_id
1 'polypeptide(L)'
;MSTLIEKVDRGDIKGELSNEQVDSIKEMFAFSDHNELDKPRIDIRRTYKNKDEEQLIATFEVFQYSSNNQLENIYVGHLSFTLVKKSIFKWEVVDVKTISTMKKQL
;
A
#
# COMPACT_ATOMS: atom_id res chain seq x y z
N MET A 1 -4.19 19.06 -7.53
CA MET A 1 -4.79 17.84 -8.10
C MET A 1 -4.16 16.70 -7.33
N SER A 2 -4.78 16.19 -6.26
CA SER A 2 -4.19 15.09 -5.48
C SER A 2 -4.17 13.87 -6.40
N THR A 3 -2.99 13.44 -6.83
CA THR A 3 -2.87 12.20 -7.60
C THR A 3 -3.43 11.07 -6.76
N LEU A 4 -4.07 10.10 -7.41
CA LEU A 4 -4.49 8.83 -6.81
C LEU A 4 -3.40 8.22 -5.90
N ILE A 5 -2.13 8.48 -6.21
CA ILE A 5 -0.94 8.17 -5.43
C ILE A 5 -1.01 8.77 -4.01
N GLU A 6 -1.33 10.06 -3.87
CA GLU A 6 -1.50 10.71 -2.55
C GLU A 6 -2.72 10.20 -1.77
N LYS A 7 -3.70 9.63 -2.47
CA LYS A 7 -4.89 9.03 -1.86
C LYS A 7 -4.59 7.63 -1.35
N VAL A 8 -3.85 6.83 -2.11
CA VAL A 8 -3.37 5.52 -1.65
C VAL A 8 -2.35 5.68 -0.51
N ASP A 9 -1.42 6.63 -0.62
CA ASP A 9 -0.45 7.00 0.43
C ASP A 9 -1.14 7.40 1.75
N ARG A 10 -2.28 8.09 1.66
CA ARG A 10 -3.11 8.47 2.82
C ARG A 10 -4.16 7.43 3.22
N GLY A 11 -4.25 6.29 2.53
CA GLY A 11 -5.29 5.27 2.72
C GLY A 11 -6.72 5.71 2.31
N ASP A 12 -6.88 6.86 1.65
CA ASP A 12 -8.14 7.45 1.20
C ASP A 12 -8.48 7.04 -0.25
N ILE A 13 -8.60 5.72 -0.49
CA ILE A 13 -8.88 5.18 -1.82
C ILE A 13 -10.37 5.32 -2.13
N LYS A 14 -10.73 6.17 -3.12
CA LYS A 14 -12.09 6.23 -3.66
C LYS A 14 -12.28 5.19 -4.77
N GLY A 15 -13.05 4.16 -4.44
CA GLY A 15 -13.59 3.08 -5.27
C GLY A 15 -14.50 2.22 -4.39
N GLU A 16 -15.46 1.49 -4.95
CA GLU A 16 -16.25 0.51 -4.18
C GLU A 16 -15.39 -0.72 -3.89
N LEU A 17 -14.34 -0.56 -3.09
CA LEU A 17 -13.55 -1.68 -2.60
C LEU A 17 -14.45 -2.56 -1.73
N SER A 18 -14.30 -3.87 -1.89
CA SER A 18 -14.94 -4.82 -0.98
C SER A 18 -14.38 -4.65 0.44
N ASN A 19 -15.13 -5.09 1.45
CA ASN A 19 -14.63 -5.08 2.84
C ASN A 19 -13.30 -5.85 2.96
N GLU A 20 -13.16 -6.98 2.27
CA GLU A 20 -11.93 -7.78 2.25
C GLU A 20 -10.72 -7.01 1.70
N GLN A 21 -10.92 -6.23 0.64
CA GLN A 21 -9.87 -5.38 0.05
C GLN A 21 -9.49 -4.23 0.99
N VAL A 22 -10.48 -3.62 1.63
CA VAL A 22 -10.25 -2.59 2.65
C VAL A 22 -9.50 -3.16 3.85
N ASP A 23 -9.88 -4.36 4.29
CA ASP A 23 -9.26 -5.02 5.44
C ASP A 23 -7.81 -5.41 5.13
N SER A 24 -7.51 -5.89 3.91
CA SER A 24 -6.14 -6.13 3.47
C SER A 24 -5.23 -4.89 3.53
N ILE A 25 -5.79 -3.70 3.23
CA ILE A 25 -5.06 -2.43 3.37
C ILE A 25 -4.86 -2.09 4.85
N LYS A 26 -5.93 -2.19 5.66
CA LYS A 26 -5.87 -1.91 7.10
C LYS A 26 -4.88 -2.82 7.82
N GLU A 27 -4.78 -4.09 7.45
CA GLU A 27 -3.85 -5.05 8.02
C GLU A 27 -2.39 -4.58 7.92
N MET A 28 -2.01 -3.91 6.83
CA MET A 28 -0.64 -3.36 6.67
C MET A 28 -0.31 -2.30 7.72
N PHE A 29 -1.29 -1.45 8.06
CA PHE A 29 -1.12 -0.43 9.10
C PHE A 29 -1.28 -1.01 10.50
N ALA A 30 -2.28 -1.86 10.71
CA ALA A 30 -2.56 -2.51 11.99
C ALA A 30 -1.39 -3.36 12.48
N PHE A 31 -0.57 -3.91 11.58
CA PHE A 31 0.67 -4.58 11.94
C PHE A 31 1.60 -3.65 12.74
N SER A 32 1.75 -2.39 12.33
CA SER A 32 2.64 -1.45 13.00
C SER A 32 2.08 -1.06 14.37
N ASP A 33 0.78 -0.77 14.43
CA ASP A 33 0.10 -0.44 15.69
C ASP A 33 0.18 -1.59 16.71
N HIS A 34 -0.03 -2.84 16.29
CA HIS A 34 0.04 -4.01 17.17
C HIS A 34 1.46 -4.32 17.68
N ASN A 35 2.49 -3.95 16.92
CA ASN A 35 3.89 -4.21 17.27
C ASN A 35 4.59 -2.97 17.84
N GLU A 36 3.85 -1.91 18.16
CA GLU A 36 4.39 -0.64 18.68
C GLU A 36 5.49 -0.04 17.78
N LEU A 37 5.33 -0.18 16.46
CA LEU A 37 6.26 0.33 15.46
C LEU A 37 5.77 1.66 14.86
N ASP A 38 6.69 2.39 14.22
CA ASP A 38 6.34 3.56 13.41
C ASP A 38 5.39 3.19 12.27
N LYS A 39 4.64 4.18 11.79
CA LYS A 39 3.75 3.99 10.64
C LYS A 39 4.55 3.56 9.41
N PRO A 40 4.02 2.62 8.58
CA PRO A 40 4.69 2.22 7.36
C PRO A 40 4.91 3.40 6.43
N ARG A 41 6.14 3.51 5.91
CA ARG A 41 6.41 4.25 4.69
C ARG A 41 5.86 3.46 3.51
N ILE A 42 5.23 4.14 2.56
CA ILE A 42 4.63 3.51 1.40
C ILE A 42 5.39 3.95 0.16
N ASP A 43 5.92 2.99 -0.60
CA ASP A 43 6.45 3.21 -1.94
C ASP A 43 5.50 2.59 -2.98
N ILE A 44 5.16 3.35 -4.02
CA ILE A 44 4.23 2.89 -5.05
C ILE A 44 4.93 2.83 -6.39
N ARG A 45 5.00 1.62 -6.95
CA ARG A 45 5.57 1.38 -8.27
C ARG A 45 4.51 0.89 -9.24
N ARG A 46 4.39 1.60 -10.36
CA ARG A 46 3.62 1.12 -11.51
C ARG A 46 4.36 -0.04 -12.18
N THR A 47 3.69 -1.18 -12.33
CA THR A 47 4.23 -2.38 -12.98
C THR A 47 3.67 -2.57 -14.39
N TYR A 48 2.43 -2.13 -14.63
CA TYR A 48 1.79 -2.22 -15.93
C TYR A 48 0.89 -1.01 -16.18
N LYS A 49 0.80 -0.59 -17.46
CA LYS A 49 -0.17 0.41 -17.90
C LYS A 49 -0.50 0.26 -19.37
N ASN A 50 -1.78 0.28 -19.68
CA ASN A 50 -2.31 0.48 -21.02
C ASN A 50 -3.34 1.63 -21.02
N LYS A 51 -4.14 1.75 -22.08
CA LYS A 51 -5.14 2.82 -22.23
C LYS A 51 -6.31 2.73 -21.24
N ASP A 52 -6.64 1.53 -20.75
CA ASP A 52 -7.83 1.22 -19.96
C ASP A 52 -7.52 0.60 -18.59
N GLU A 53 -6.30 0.09 -18.37
CA GLU A 53 -5.88 -0.59 -17.14
C GLU A 53 -4.49 -0.12 -16.68
N GLU A 54 -4.32 -0.02 -15.35
CA GLU A 54 -3.05 0.25 -14.67
C GLU A 54 -2.89 -0.71 -13.49
N GLN A 55 -1.70 -1.30 -13.34
CA GLN A 55 -1.36 -2.13 -12.17
C GLN A 55 -0.24 -1.48 -11.39
N LEU A 56 -0.40 -1.46 -10.07
CA LEU A 56 0.54 -0.87 -9.12
C LEU A 56 0.92 -1.90 -8.07
N ILE A 57 2.16 -1.86 -7.62
CA ILE A 57 2.60 -2.50 -6.38
C ILE A 57 2.83 -1.38 -5.36
N ALA A 58 2.17 -1.49 -4.21
CA ALA A 58 2.49 -0.69 -3.03
C ALA A 58 3.32 -1.54 -2.07
N THR A 59 4.51 -1.05 -1.74
CA THR A 59 5.41 -1.62 -0.75
C THR A 59 5.26 -0.83 0.55
N PHE A 60 4.94 -1.52 1.63
CA PHE A 60 4.82 -0.96 2.98
C PHE A 60 6.08 -1.34 3.74
N GLU A 61 6.84 -0.35 4.20
CA GLU A 61 8.13 -0.55 4.87
C GLU A 61 8.14 0.14 6.24
N VAL A 62 8.54 -0.59 7.27
CA VAL A 62 8.77 -0.05 8.62
C VAL A 62 10.20 -0.34 9.02
N PHE A 63 10.93 0.70 9.39
CA PHE A 63 12.32 0.61 9.86
C PHE A 63 12.33 0.80 11.37
N GLN A 64 12.76 -0.23 12.10
CA GLN A 64 12.94 -0.14 13.54
C GLN A 64 14.39 0.16 13.85
N TYR A 65 14.61 1.23 14.60
CA TYR A 65 15.93 1.65 15.06
C TYR A 65 16.07 1.42 16.56
N SER A 66 17.26 1.00 16.97
CA SER A 66 17.67 0.94 18.37
C SER A 66 17.82 2.35 18.96
N SER A 67 18.05 2.42 20.27
CA SER A 67 18.33 3.68 20.98
C SER A 67 19.61 4.40 20.54
N ASN A 68 20.54 3.71 19.86
CA ASN A 68 21.75 4.30 19.28
C ASN A 68 21.61 4.60 17.78
N ASN A 69 20.37 4.66 17.26
CA ASN A 69 20.03 4.90 15.86
C ASN A 69 20.59 3.85 14.88
N GLN A 70 20.89 2.65 15.35
CA GLN A 70 21.24 1.53 14.48
C GLN A 70 19.96 0.86 14.00
N LEU A 71 19.91 0.53 12.71
CA LEU A 71 18.80 -0.23 12.15
C LEU A 71 18.82 -1.65 12.74
N GLU A 72 17.75 -2.03 13.43
CA GLU A 72 17.62 -3.36 14.02
C GLU A 72 16.80 -4.29 13.13
N ASN A 73 15.62 -3.81 12.69
CA ASN A 73 14.69 -4.63 11.93
C ASN A 73 14.09 -3.83 10.77
N ILE A 74 13.83 -4.52 9.67
CA ILE A 74 13.00 -4.00 8.58
C ILE A 74 11.79 -4.91 8.42
N TYR A 75 10.59 -4.34 8.45
CA TYR A 75 9.35 -5.05 8.16
C TYR A 75 8.82 -4.59 6.81
N VAL A 76 8.48 -5.54 5.95
CA VAL A 76 8.01 -5.24 4.60
C VAL A 76 6.76 -6.05 4.27
N GLY A 77 5.77 -5.38 3.69
CA GLY A 77 4.53 -5.93 3.15
C GLY A 77 4.26 -5.38 1.75
N HIS A 78 3.45 -6.09 0.96
CA HIS A 78 3.19 -5.72 -0.42
C HIS A 78 1.72 -5.96 -0.79
N LEU A 79 1.11 -4.95 -1.40
CA LEU A 79 -0.20 -5.04 -2.02
C LEU A 79 -0.10 -4.75 -3.52
N SER A 80 -0.82 -5.52 -4.32
CA SER A 80 -1.08 -5.23 -5.73
C SER A 80 -2.40 -4.50 -5.86
N PHE A 81 -2.43 -3.42 -6.63
CA PHE A 81 -3.65 -2.69 -6.99
C PHE A 81 -3.89 -2.81 -8.48
N THR A 82 -5.12 -3.14 -8.87
CA THR A 82 -5.58 -3.08 -10.25
C THR A 82 -6.56 -1.92 -10.40
N LEU A 83 -6.31 -1.10 -11.40
CA LEU A 83 -7.10 0.07 -11.69
C LEU A 83 -7.61 0.03 -13.11
N VAL A 84 -8.86 0.43 -13.28
CA VAL A 84 -9.46 0.57 -14.61
C VAL A 84 -9.86 2.01 -14.86
N LYS A 85 -9.71 2.43 -16.11
CA LYS A 85 -10.13 3.74 -16.57
C LYS A 85 -11.64 3.76 -16.73
N LYS A 86 -12.32 4.59 -15.94
CA LYS A 86 -13.76 4.83 -16.08
C LYS A 86 -14.06 5.99 -17.01
N SER A 87 -13.18 6.99 -17.08
CA SER A 87 -13.30 8.11 -18.01
C SER A 87 -11.93 8.71 -18.32
N ILE A 88 -11.87 9.69 -19.24
CA ILE A 88 -10.62 10.31 -19.71
C ILE A 88 -9.71 10.78 -18.55
N PHE A 89 -10.31 11.21 -17.42
CA PHE A 89 -9.59 11.69 -16.24
C PHE A 89 -9.87 10.90 -14.95
N LYS A 90 -10.58 9.77 -15.04
CA LYS A 90 -10.99 8.99 -13.86
C LYS A 90 -10.50 7.55 -13.95
N TRP A 91 -9.68 7.19 -12.99
CA TRP A 91 -9.26 5.81 -12.71
C TRP A 91 -9.90 5.38 -11.40
N GLU A 92 -10.36 4.14 -11.34
CA GLU A 92 -10.91 3.53 -10.12
C GLU A 92 -10.15 2.26 -9.80
N VAL A 93 -9.89 2.04 -8.51
CA VAL A 93 -9.37 0.77 -8.02
C VAL A 93 -10.51 -0.24 -8.06
N VAL A 94 -10.26 -1.38 -8.70
CA VAL A 94 -11.23 -2.48 -8.82
C VAL A 94 -10.75 -3.74 -8.13
N ASP A 95 -9.44 -3.85 -7.87
CA ASP A 95 -8.88 -4.98 -7.17
C ASP A 95 -7.72 -4.57 -6.27
N VAL A 96 -7.63 -5.22 -5.12
CA VAL A 96 -6.51 -5.14 -4.18
C VAL A 96 -6.18 -6.55 -3.75
N LYS A 97 -4.93 -6.96 -3.95
CA LYS A 97 -4.45 -8.30 -3.61
C LYS A 97 -3.24 -8.23 -2.72
N THR A 98 -3.26 -8.98 -1.63
CA THR A 98 -2.09 -9.18 -0.78
C THR A 98 -1.09 -10.07 -1.50
N ILE A 99 0.07 -9.49 -1.86
CA ILE A 99 1.21 -10.26 -2.37
C ILE A 99 1.95 -10.88 -1.18
N SER A 100 2.19 -10.07 -0.14
CA SER A 100 2.76 -10.55 1.12
C SER A 100 2.31 -9.66 2.27
N THR A 101 1.94 -10.26 3.40
CA THR A 101 1.71 -9.55 4.66
C THR A 101 3.02 -8.95 5.19
N MET A 102 2.89 -7.97 6.09
CA MET A 102 4.02 -7.39 6.82
C MET A 102 4.79 -8.49 7.55
N LYS A 103 6.08 -8.59 7.28
CA LYS A 103 6.98 -9.53 7.97
C LYS A 103 8.39 -8.97 8.05
N LYS A 104 9.11 -9.38 9.09
CA LYS A 104 10.52 -9.07 9.28
C LYS A 104 11.36 -9.64 8.12
N GLN A 105 12.23 -8.82 7.54
CA GLN A 105 13.12 -9.16 6.42
C GLN A 105 14.59 -9.19 6.83
N LEU A 106 14.97 -8.36 7.80
CA LEU A 106 16.28 -8.26 8.43
C LEU A 106 16.04 -8.20 9.94
#